data_AF-A0A7S0GHQ4-F1
#
_entry.id   AF-A0A7S0GHQ4-F1
#
_cell.length_a   1.000
_cell.length_b   1.000
_cell.length_c   1.000
_cell.angle_alpha   90.00
_cell.angle_beta   90.00
_cell.angle_gamma   90.00
#
_symmetry.space_group_name_H-M   'P 1'
#
loop_
_entity.id
_entity.type
_entity.pdbx_description
1 polymer ?
#
loop_
_entity_poly.entity_id
_entity_poly.type
_entity_poly.pdbx_seq_one_letter_code
_entity_poly.pdbx_strand_id
1 'polypeptide(L)'
;FALLQTELGDVYKLSFLLSSERDAVLSMTISYLDTLPVSKDLNVSKKGMLFASGEFGEHGLYQFERIDIEGVTATITSRQTIAASAAAADSSGKTLEDSEYEFYHDERSAIKLCLDIESQRESGDGNEENNDDGTKIPSAVFTPCNKLKNLRKVDALQSLSPAIGIMVGELAGGEVSPQIYTLCGRGPTSTLRILRHGAAVTELAVSDLP
;
A
#
# COMPACT_ATOMS: atom_id res chain seq x y z
N PHE A 1 -12.42 2.85 9.18
CA PHE A 1 -11.05 2.45 8.80
C PHE A 1 -10.54 3.45 7.77
N ALA A 2 -9.23 3.56 7.62
CA ALA A 2 -8.57 4.29 6.55
C ALA A 2 -7.68 3.32 5.75
N LEU A 3 -7.25 3.75 4.57
CA LEU A 3 -6.24 3.03 3.77
C LEU A 3 -4.98 3.88 3.71
N LEU A 4 -3.83 3.24 3.87
CA LEU A 4 -2.52 3.85 3.73
C LEU A 4 -1.77 3.12 2.63
N GLN A 5 -0.95 3.84 1.85
CA GLN A 5 -0.08 3.24 0.84
C GLN A 5 1.36 3.70 1.04
N THR A 6 2.32 2.77 0.96
CA THR A 6 3.75 3.09 0.98
C THR A 6 4.26 3.53 -0.40
N GLU A 7 5.48 4.04 -0.46
CA GLU A 7 6.18 4.36 -1.71
C GLU A 7 6.45 3.14 -2.60
N LEU A 8 6.41 1.93 -2.03
CA LEU A 8 6.53 0.67 -2.77
C LEU A 8 5.18 0.17 -3.29
N GLY A 9 4.09 0.84 -2.92
CA GLY A 9 2.74 0.51 -3.34
C GLY A 9 2.00 -0.45 -2.41
N ASP A 10 2.58 -0.83 -1.27
CA ASP A 10 1.92 -1.70 -0.29
C ASP A 10 0.79 -0.94 0.40
N VAL A 11 -0.41 -1.52 0.37
CA VAL A 11 -1.62 -0.94 0.94
C VAL A 11 -1.93 -1.60 2.27
N TYR A 12 -2.25 -0.78 3.26
CA TYR A 12 -2.63 -1.20 4.60
C TYR A 12 -4.02 -0.69 4.96
N LYS A 13 -4.78 -1.52 5.67
CA LYS A 13 -6.00 -1.11 6.37
C LYS A 13 -5.62 -0.62 7.75
N LEU A 14 -5.99 0.62 8.04
CA LEU A 14 -5.85 1.25 9.35
C LEU A 14 -7.20 1.25 10.07
N SER A 15 -7.25 0.64 11.25
CA SER A 15 -8.44 0.59 12.10
C SER A 15 -8.15 1.19 13.47
N PHE A 16 -9.15 1.86 14.05
CA PHE A 16 -9.06 2.46 15.38
C PHE A 16 -10.07 1.77 16.29
N LEU A 17 -9.63 1.40 17.49
CA LEU A 17 -10.52 1.08 18.59
C LEU A 17 -10.78 2.39 19.35
N LEU A 18 -12.05 2.76 19.48
CA LEU A 18 -12.47 3.96 20.21
C LEU A 18 -13.05 3.58 21.58
N SER A 19 -13.05 4.52 22.51
CA SER A 19 -13.79 4.41 23.76
C SER A 19 -15.29 4.21 23.51
N SER A 20 -16.02 3.72 24.51
CA SER A 20 -17.48 3.56 24.43
C SER A 20 -18.19 4.88 24.10
N GLU A 21 -17.65 6.02 24.56
CA GLU A 21 -18.17 7.36 24.31
C GLU A 21 -17.66 7.99 23.00
N ARG A 22 -16.69 7.35 22.32
CA ARG A 22 -16.03 7.81 21.08
C ARG A 22 -15.30 9.17 21.20
N ASP A 23 -14.89 9.51 22.41
CA ASP A 23 -14.12 10.71 22.73
C ASP A 23 -12.59 10.47 22.73
N ALA A 24 -12.16 9.22 22.84
CA ALA A 24 -10.76 8.83 22.88
C ALA A 24 -10.46 7.63 21.97
N VAL A 25 -9.25 7.61 21.39
CA VAL A 25 -8.69 6.46 20.67
C VAL A 25 -7.99 5.56 21.67
N LEU A 26 -8.42 4.30 21.79
CA LEU A 26 -7.85 3.30 22.69
C LEU A 26 -6.71 2.52 22.06
N SER A 27 -6.82 2.20 20.77
CA SER A 27 -5.75 1.52 20.05
C SER A 27 -5.85 1.73 18.54
N MET A 28 -4.72 1.52 17.89
CA MET A 28 -4.59 1.59 16.44
C MET A 28 -4.07 0.25 15.92
N THR A 29 -4.73 -0.31 14.92
CA THR A 29 -4.38 -1.59 14.31
C THR A 29 -4.13 -1.39 12.82
N ILE A 30 -2.96 -1.82 12.36
CA ILE A 30 -2.56 -1.80 10.95
C ILE A 30 -2.49 -3.25 10.46
N SER A 31 -3.13 -3.51 9.33
CA SER A 31 -3.15 -4.82 8.68
C SER A 31 -2.78 -4.67 7.21
N TYR A 32 -1.85 -5.49 6.72
CA TYR A 32 -1.52 -5.53 5.29
C TYR A 32 -2.73 -5.98 4.46
N LEU A 33 -3.05 -5.24 3.40
CA LEU A 33 -4.18 -5.54 2.53
C LEU A 33 -3.71 -6.20 1.24
N ASP A 34 -3.04 -5.46 0.35
CA ASP A 34 -2.53 -5.94 -0.94
C ASP A 34 -1.47 -4.93 -1.43
N THR A 35 -0.73 -5.27 -2.48
CA THR A 35 0.20 -4.35 -3.14
C THR A 35 -0.41 -3.85 -4.46
N LEU A 36 -0.51 -2.53 -4.62
CA LEU A 36 -1.06 -1.85 -5.80
C LEU A 36 0.02 -0.97 -6.45
N PRO A 37 -0.12 -0.56 -7.72
CA PRO A 37 0.67 0.52 -8.26
C PRO A 37 0.59 1.77 -7.36
N VAL A 38 1.73 2.45 -7.18
CA VAL A 38 1.81 3.66 -6.37
C VAL A 38 0.81 4.68 -6.89
N SER A 39 -0.07 5.11 -6.00
CA SER A 39 -1.18 5.99 -6.33
C SER A 39 -1.04 7.30 -5.57
N LYS A 40 -1.38 8.40 -6.25
CA LYS A 40 -1.49 9.71 -5.65
C LYS A 40 -2.66 9.78 -4.67
N ASP A 41 -3.78 9.15 -5.03
CA ASP A 41 -5.02 9.16 -4.26
C ASP A 41 -5.70 7.77 -4.28
N LEU A 42 -6.27 7.37 -3.15
CA LEU A 42 -7.09 6.16 -3.00
C LEU A 42 -8.52 6.53 -2.61
N ASN A 43 -9.48 6.21 -3.46
CA ASN A 43 -10.88 6.62 -3.31
C ASN A 43 -11.79 5.40 -3.13
N VAL A 44 -12.36 5.25 -1.93
CA VAL A 44 -13.30 4.17 -1.61
C VAL A 44 -14.74 4.63 -1.82
N SER A 45 -15.49 3.90 -2.65
CA SER A 45 -16.91 4.14 -2.88
C SER A 45 -17.80 3.36 -1.92
N LYS A 46 -19.02 3.87 -1.67
CA LYS A 46 -20.06 3.17 -0.88
C LYS A 46 -20.50 1.83 -1.47
N LYS A 47 -20.17 1.55 -2.73
CA LYS A 47 -20.46 0.28 -3.42
C LYS A 47 -19.35 -0.77 -3.23
N GLY A 48 -18.32 -0.47 -2.43
CA GLY A 48 -17.20 -1.40 -2.21
C GLY A 48 -16.21 -1.44 -3.37
N MET A 49 -16.10 -0.36 -4.14
CA MET A 49 -15.01 -0.20 -5.13
C MET A 49 -13.94 0.74 -4.60
N LEU A 50 -12.69 0.45 -4.94
CA LEU A 50 -11.51 1.28 -4.71
C LEU A 50 -11.00 1.80 -6.05
N PHE A 51 -11.01 3.13 -6.24
CA PHE A 51 -10.33 3.77 -7.36
C PHE A 51 -8.96 4.27 -6.90
N ALA A 52 -7.91 3.73 -7.50
CA ALA A 52 -6.52 4.07 -7.22
C ALA A 52 -5.96 4.91 -8.37
N SER A 53 -5.78 6.21 -8.10
CA SER A 53 -5.24 7.14 -9.09
C SER A 53 -3.73 7.02 -9.12
N GLY A 54 -3.19 6.19 -10.03
CA GLY A 54 -1.75 6.04 -10.24
C GLY A 54 -1.00 7.36 -10.32
N GLU A 55 0.17 7.46 -9.68
CA GLU A 55 1.06 8.62 -9.78
C GLU A 55 1.52 8.82 -11.23
N PHE A 56 1.82 7.70 -11.89
CA PHE A 56 2.21 7.60 -13.30
C PHE A 56 1.53 6.39 -13.93
N GLY A 57 1.28 6.47 -15.23
CA GLY A 57 0.64 5.41 -15.99
C GLY A 57 -0.85 5.28 -15.67
N GLU A 58 -1.37 4.08 -15.87
CA GLU A 58 -2.80 3.77 -15.76
C GLU A 58 -3.34 3.91 -14.33
N HIS A 59 -4.61 4.30 -14.23
CA HIS A 59 -5.33 4.32 -12.97
C HIS A 59 -6.12 3.02 -12.81
N GLY A 60 -6.16 2.44 -11.62
CA GLY A 60 -6.81 1.16 -11.37
C GLY A 60 -8.17 1.31 -10.70
N LEU A 61 -9.16 0.56 -11.17
CA LEU A 61 -10.43 0.37 -10.47
C LEU A 61 -10.49 -1.06 -9.93
N TYR A 62 -10.70 -1.19 -8.63
CA TYR A 62 -10.70 -2.46 -7.91
C TYR A 62 -12.02 -2.65 -7.15
N GLN A 63 -12.42 -3.90 -6.98
CA GLN A 63 -13.52 -4.32 -6.11
C GLN A 63 -12.94 -4.98 -4.87
N PHE A 64 -13.45 -4.63 -3.68
CA PHE A 64 -13.14 -5.38 -2.47
C PHE A 64 -13.79 -6.77 -2.53
N GLU A 65 -12.97 -7.83 -2.44
CA GLU A 65 -13.45 -9.19 -2.22
C GLU A 65 -13.56 -9.49 -0.73
N ARG A 66 -12.58 -9.02 0.05
CA ARG A 66 -12.54 -9.14 1.51
C ARG A 66 -12.06 -7.82 2.11
N ILE A 67 -12.84 -7.26 3.02
CA ILE A 67 -12.46 -6.05 3.76
C ILE A 67 -12.06 -6.35 5.20
N ASP A 68 -12.54 -7.47 5.73
CA ASP A 68 -12.23 -7.97 7.06
C ASP A 68 -11.06 -8.95 6.93
N ILE A 69 -9.88 -8.47 7.28
CA ILE A 69 -8.59 -9.16 7.12
C ILE A 69 -7.98 -9.58 8.46
N GLU A 70 -8.79 -9.56 9.53
CA GLU A 70 -8.35 -9.93 10.88
C GLU A 70 -7.80 -11.37 10.91
N GLY A 71 -6.57 -11.53 11.41
CA GLY A 71 -5.94 -12.83 11.63
C GLY A 71 -5.42 -13.55 10.37
N VAL A 72 -5.62 -13.00 9.17
CA VAL A 72 -5.17 -13.64 7.90
C VAL A 72 -3.90 -13.00 7.35
N THR A 73 -3.70 -11.71 7.60
CA THR A 73 -2.55 -10.95 7.09
C THR A 73 -1.71 -10.43 8.24
N ALA A 74 -0.47 -10.07 7.94
CA ALA A 74 0.41 -9.41 8.91
C ALA A 74 -0.30 -8.20 9.51
N THR A 75 -0.55 -8.28 10.81
CA THR A 75 -1.33 -7.31 11.58
C THR A 75 -0.58 -7.00 12.86
N ILE A 76 -0.49 -5.71 13.17
CA ILE A 76 0.09 -5.23 14.43
C ILE A 76 -0.82 -4.19 15.05
N THR A 77 -0.92 -4.22 16.37
CA THR A 77 -1.69 -3.25 17.15
C THR A 77 -0.79 -2.47 18.08
N SER A 78 -1.05 -1.17 18.23
CA SER A 78 -0.27 -0.27 19.10
C SER A 78 -0.10 -0.83 20.51
N ARG A 79 -1.14 -1.45 21.08
CA ARG A 79 -1.07 -2.09 22.41
C ARG A 79 0.01 -3.16 22.52
N GLN A 80 0.20 -3.97 21.47
CA GLN A 80 1.24 -5.01 21.46
C GLN A 80 2.63 -4.38 21.46
N THR A 81 2.81 -3.30 20.70
CA THR A 81 4.06 -2.54 20.67
C THR A 81 4.34 -1.85 22.00
N ILE A 82 3.33 -1.19 22.60
CA ILE A 82 3.44 -0.51 23.90
C ILE A 82 3.76 -1.52 25.00
N ALA A 83 3.02 -2.64 25.08
CA ALA A 83 3.25 -3.67 26.10
C ALA A 83 4.65 -4.28 26.00
N ALA A 84 5.15 -4.54 24.79
CA ALA A 84 6.51 -5.03 24.60
C ALA A 84 7.56 -3.99 24.99
N SER A 85 7.33 -2.69 24.69
CA SER A 85 8.23 -1.61 25.10
C SER A 85 8.26 -1.39 26.61
N ALA A 86 7.11 -1.57 27.28
CA ALA A 86 7.01 -1.50 28.74
C ALA A 86 7.75 -2.67 29.40
N ALA A 87 7.61 -3.89 28.85
CA ALA A 87 8.33 -5.07 29.33
C ALA A 87 9.86 -4.97 29.14
N ALA A 88 10.32 -4.24 28.11
CA ALA A 88 11.75 -3.97 27.91
C ALA A 88 12.32 -2.94 28.90
N ALA A 89 11.49 -2.08 29.50
CA ALA A 89 11.90 -1.00 30.40
C ALA A 89 11.90 -1.41 31.89
N ASP A 90 11.65 -2.68 32.20
CA ASP A 90 11.26 -3.17 33.52
C ASP A 90 12.38 -3.05 34.58
N SER A 91 12.47 -1.85 35.15
CA SER A 91 13.04 -1.54 36.46
C SER A 91 12.12 -0.60 37.27
N SER A 92 10.98 -0.19 36.71
CA SER A 92 9.98 0.67 37.35
C SER A 92 8.62 -0.01 37.23
N GLY A 93 8.06 -0.53 38.33
CA GLY A 93 6.79 -1.29 38.37
C GLY A 93 5.53 -0.49 37.99
N LYS A 94 5.50 0.07 36.78
CA LYS A 94 4.38 0.75 36.15
C LYS A 94 3.40 -0.30 35.61
N THR A 95 2.10 -0.01 35.70
CA THR A 95 1.10 -0.88 35.09
C THR A 95 1.05 -0.67 33.56
N LEU A 96 0.44 -1.60 32.83
CA LEU A 96 0.23 -1.45 31.38
C LEU A 96 -0.64 -0.22 31.06
N GLU A 97 -1.62 0.09 31.91
CA GLU A 97 -2.48 1.27 31.74
C GLU A 97 -1.69 2.57 31.89
N ASP A 98 -0.74 2.63 32.84
CA ASP A 98 0.15 3.78 33.02
C ASP A 98 1.03 4.00 31.79
N SER A 99 1.50 2.90 31.19
CA SER A 99 2.37 2.92 30.02
C SER A 99 1.61 3.30 28.74
N GLU A 100 0.36 2.85 28.59
CA GLU A 100 -0.54 3.32 27.52
C GLU A 100 -0.81 4.82 27.65
N TYR A 101 -1.14 5.31 28.85
CA TYR A 101 -1.40 6.73 29.07
C TYR A 101 -0.19 7.61 28.77
N GLU A 102 1.00 7.21 29.25
CA GLU A 102 2.26 7.92 28.98
C GLU A 102 2.56 7.94 27.47
N PHE A 103 2.39 6.82 26.77
CA PHE A 103 2.58 6.76 25.32
C PHE A 103 1.66 7.72 24.56
N TYR A 104 0.40 7.85 24.98
CA TYR A 104 -0.59 8.69 24.29
C TYR A 104 -0.53 10.17 24.69
N HIS A 105 0.10 10.53 25.82
CA HIS A 105 0.09 11.91 26.34
C HIS A 105 1.47 12.55 26.47
N ASP A 106 2.55 11.79 26.31
CA ASP A 106 3.93 12.29 26.25
C ASP A 106 4.52 12.07 24.85
N GLU A 107 4.69 13.16 24.10
CA GLU A 107 5.28 13.15 22.77
C GLU A 107 6.70 12.56 22.76
N ARG A 108 7.44 12.68 23.87
CA ARG A 108 8.82 12.15 23.97
C ARG A 108 8.83 10.63 24.02
N SER A 109 7.85 10.03 24.66
CA SER A 109 7.71 8.58 24.77
C SER A 109 7.40 7.93 23.41
N ALA A 110 6.54 8.57 22.61
CA ALA A 110 6.25 8.11 21.24
C ALA A 110 7.49 8.21 20.32
N ILE A 111 8.22 9.34 20.39
CA ILE A 111 9.46 9.54 19.62
C ILE A 111 10.52 8.51 20.02
N LYS A 112 10.70 8.28 21.33
CA LYS A 112 11.64 7.28 21.84
C LYS A 112 11.31 5.89 21.30
N LEU A 113 10.03 5.49 21.33
CA LEU A 113 9.61 4.19 20.79
C LEU A 113 9.90 4.05 19.29
N CYS A 114 9.65 5.10 18.50
CA CYS A 114 10.02 5.11 17.08
C CYS A 114 11.53 4.92 16.87
N LEU A 115 12.36 5.64 17.61
CA LEU A 115 13.81 5.52 17.53
C LEU A 115 14.31 4.13 17.95
N ASP A 116 13.72 3.56 19.01
CA ASP A 116 14.05 2.21 19.48
C ASP A 116 13.70 1.15 18.41
N ILE A 117 12.56 1.30 17.72
CA ILE A 117 12.16 0.43 16.60
C ILE A 117 13.13 0.57 15.41
N GLU A 118 13.54 1.80 15.07
CA GLU A 118 14.48 2.05 13.97
C GLU A 118 15.86 1.46 14.26
N SER A 119 16.37 1.62 15.49
CA SER A 119 17.65 1.04 15.92
C SER A 119 17.64 -0.50 15.87
N GLN A 120 16.52 -1.13 16.24
CA GLN A 120 16.34 -2.58 16.10
C GLN A 120 16.35 -3.04 14.63
N ARG A 121 15.90 -2.21 13.69
CA ARG A 121 15.88 -2.54 12.25
C ARG A 121 17.27 -2.49 11.64
N GLU A 122 18.10 -1.52 12.01
CA GLU A 122 19.47 -1.38 11.50
C GLU A 122 20.41 -2.49 11.98
N SER A 123 20.10 -3.09 13.14
CA SER A 123 20.88 -4.18 13.74
C SER A 123 20.57 -5.57 13.15
N GLY A 124 19.55 -5.69 12.28
CA GLY A 124 18.94 -6.96 11.87
C GLY A 124 19.42 -7.58 10.55
N ASP A 125 20.41 -7.01 9.84
CA ASP A 125 20.91 -7.54 8.56
C ASP A 125 22.14 -8.47 8.69
N GLY A 126 22.41 -8.96 9.90
CA GLY A 126 23.47 -9.92 10.19
C GLY A 126 22.88 -11.24 10.68
N ASN A 127 23.29 -12.35 10.05
CA ASN A 127 23.15 -13.69 10.65
C ASN A 127 23.86 -13.69 12.03
N GLU A 128 23.11 -13.49 13.11
CA GLU A 128 23.61 -13.66 14.45
C GLU A 128 22.67 -14.58 15.24
N GLU A 129 23.11 -15.83 15.38
CA GLU A 129 22.76 -16.72 16.49
C GLU A 129 23.32 -16.12 17.80
N ASN A 130 22.81 -14.97 18.22
CA ASN A 130 23.11 -14.41 19.53
C ASN A 130 21.85 -14.49 20.39
N ASN A 131 21.98 -15.21 21.51
CA ASN A 131 21.01 -15.26 22.60
C ASN A 131 20.92 -13.88 23.25
N ASP A 132 20.26 -12.94 22.58
CA ASP A 132 19.93 -11.63 23.12
C ASP A 132 18.58 -11.72 23.84
N ASP A 133 18.63 -11.68 25.17
CA ASP A 133 17.48 -11.60 26.09
C ASP A 133 16.85 -10.19 26.10
N GLY A 134 17.21 -9.35 25.12
CA GLY A 134 16.56 -8.09 24.84
C GLY A 134 15.13 -8.31 24.34
N THR A 135 14.16 -7.75 25.07
CA THR A 135 12.74 -7.79 24.65
C THR A 135 12.59 -7.00 23.34
N LYS A 136 12.63 -7.72 22.20
CA LYS A 136 12.45 -7.13 20.87
C LYS A 136 11.04 -6.55 20.76
N ILE A 137 10.95 -5.33 20.23
CA ILE A 137 9.64 -4.72 19.96
C ILE A 137 9.04 -5.50 18.78
N PRO A 138 7.79 -6.00 18.89
CA PRO A 138 7.20 -6.82 17.85
C PRO A 138 7.11 -5.99 16.57
N SER A 139 7.71 -6.52 15.50
CA SER A 139 7.59 -5.97 14.14
C SER A 139 6.84 -6.98 13.28
N ALA A 140 5.75 -6.53 12.64
CA ALA A 140 5.00 -7.38 11.73
C ALA A 140 5.70 -7.41 10.37
N VAL A 141 6.37 -8.53 10.09
CA VAL A 141 6.96 -8.80 8.77
C VAL A 141 5.91 -9.44 7.87
N PHE A 142 5.85 -8.98 6.62
CA PHE A 142 5.01 -9.57 5.59
C PHE A 142 5.83 -9.80 4.33
N THR A 143 5.37 -10.73 3.50
CA THR A 143 5.91 -10.95 2.16
C THR A 143 4.93 -10.36 1.15
N PRO A 144 5.30 -9.32 0.40
CA PRO A 144 4.46 -8.77 -0.65
C PRO A 144 4.06 -9.87 -1.64
N CYS A 145 2.80 -9.90 -2.06
CA CYS A 145 2.32 -10.89 -3.01
C CYS A 145 2.03 -10.24 -4.36
N ASN A 146 2.52 -10.84 -5.44
CA ASN A 146 2.28 -10.35 -6.82
C ASN A 146 0.83 -10.63 -7.31
N LYS A 147 0.00 -11.26 -6.47
CA LYS A 147 -1.42 -11.52 -6.76
C LYS A 147 -2.26 -10.87 -5.69
N LEU A 148 -3.26 -10.10 -6.12
CA LEU A 148 -4.24 -9.49 -5.24
C LEU A 148 -5.07 -10.58 -4.57
N LYS A 149 -5.19 -10.53 -3.24
CA LYS A 149 -5.96 -11.49 -2.45
C LYS A 149 -7.25 -10.91 -1.89
N ASN A 150 -7.26 -9.61 -1.61
CA ASN A 150 -8.35 -8.91 -0.98
C ASN A 150 -9.06 -7.96 -1.95
N LEU A 151 -8.37 -7.58 -3.02
CA LEU A 151 -8.88 -6.78 -4.12
C LEU A 151 -8.96 -7.59 -5.41
N ARG A 152 -9.92 -7.26 -6.26
CA ARG A 152 -9.99 -7.73 -7.65
C ARG A 152 -9.94 -6.53 -8.57
N LYS A 153 -8.99 -6.51 -9.51
CA LYS A 153 -8.96 -5.48 -10.56
C LYS A 153 -10.18 -5.65 -11.46
N VAL A 154 -11.01 -4.61 -11.52
CA VAL A 154 -12.23 -4.55 -12.35
C VAL A 154 -11.93 -3.89 -13.67
N ASP A 155 -11.20 -2.77 -13.62
CA ASP A 155 -10.90 -1.97 -14.81
C ASP A 155 -9.58 -1.21 -14.65
N ALA A 156 -9.08 -0.68 -15.75
CA ALA A 156 -7.94 0.23 -15.81
C ALA A 156 -8.26 1.42 -16.71
N LEU A 157 -8.21 2.62 -16.16
CA LEU A 157 -8.31 3.84 -16.95
C LEU A 157 -6.94 4.14 -17.56
N GLN A 158 -6.86 4.10 -18.89
CA GLN A 158 -5.64 4.38 -19.62
C GLN A 158 -5.19 5.83 -19.41
N SER A 159 -3.89 6.02 -19.27
CA SER A 159 -3.27 7.33 -19.11
C SER A 159 -1.90 7.34 -19.79
N LEU A 160 -1.58 8.48 -20.41
CA LEU A 160 -0.31 8.71 -21.09
C LEU A 160 0.72 9.37 -20.16
N SER A 161 0.41 9.53 -18.88
CA SER A 161 1.32 10.18 -17.92
C SER A 161 2.47 9.23 -17.50
N PRO A 162 3.71 9.72 -17.36
CA PRO A 162 4.23 10.92 -18.00
C PRO A 162 4.50 10.60 -19.47
N ALA A 163 4.18 11.52 -20.39
CA ALA A 163 4.59 11.38 -21.78
C ALA A 163 6.05 11.86 -21.89
N ILE A 164 6.97 10.91 -22.06
CA ILE A 164 8.42 11.15 -22.09
C ILE A 164 8.86 11.63 -23.48
N GLY A 165 8.24 11.09 -24.52
CA GLY A 165 8.56 11.43 -25.90
C GLY A 165 7.37 11.22 -26.81
N ILE A 166 7.28 12.05 -27.85
CA ILE A 166 6.23 12.00 -28.86
C ILE A 166 6.88 12.13 -30.22
N MET A 167 6.49 11.25 -31.15
CA MET A 167 6.84 11.31 -32.56
C MET A 167 5.57 11.20 -33.39
N VAL A 168 5.42 12.06 -34.38
CA VAL A 168 4.29 12.06 -35.31
C VAL A 168 4.80 11.60 -36.67
N GLY A 169 4.16 10.59 -37.25
CA GLY A 169 4.56 10.06 -38.54
C GLY A 169 3.66 8.94 -39.05
N GLU A 170 3.95 8.47 -40.26
CA GLU A 170 3.22 7.39 -40.95
C GLU A 170 4.07 6.12 -40.97
N LEU A 171 4.30 5.52 -39.79
CA LEU A 171 5.19 4.35 -39.67
C LEU A 171 4.43 3.02 -39.72
N ALA A 172 3.11 3.03 -39.51
CA ALA A 172 2.31 1.81 -39.43
C ALA A 172 2.06 1.15 -40.80
N GLY A 173 2.22 1.89 -41.90
CA GLY A 173 1.88 1.43 -43.25
C GLY A 173 0.37 1.22 -43.43
N GLY A 174 -0.18 1.59 -44.59
CA GLY A 174 -1.60 1.34 -44.90
C GLY A 174 -2.61 2.33 -44.32
N GLU A 175 -2.16 3.36 -43.61
CA GLU A 175 -3.01 4.48 -43.14
C GLU A 175 -2.55 5.79 -43.78
N VAL A 176 -3.50 6.64 -44.21
CA VAL A 176 -3.23 7.96 -44.81
C VAL A 176 -3.07 9.05 -43.75
N SER A 177 -3.66 8.87 -42.58
CA SER A 177 -3.53 9.82 -41.47
C SER A 177 -2.27 9.55 -40.65
N PRO A 178 -1.51 10.57 -40.23
CA PRO A 178 -0.35 10.36 -39.36
C PRO A 178 -0.77 9.84 -37.98
N GLN A 179 0.02 8.95 -37.40
CA GLN A 179 -0.16 8.45 -36.03
C GLN A 179 0.75 9.21 -35.05
N ILE A 180 0.35 9.23 -33.78
CA ILE A 180 1.16 9.76 -32.69
C ILE A 180 1.74 8.59 -31.90
N TYR A 181 3.06 8.43 -31.97
CA TYR A 181 3.82 7.45 -31.20
C TYR A 181 4.31 8.10 -29.92
N THR A 182 3.91 7.60 -28.77
CA THR A 182 4.30 8.16 -27.47
C THR A 182 4.96 7.14 -26.57
N LEU A 183 6.13 7.49 -26.03
CA LEU A 183 6.78 6.80 -24.94
C LEU A 183 6.22 7.35 -23.64
N CYS A 184 5.60 6.50 -22.82
CA CYS A 184 4.93 6.93 -21.60
C CYS A 184 5.06 5.94 -20.43
N GLY A 185 4.67 6.34 -19.22
CA GLY A 185 4.79 5.53 -18.00
C GLY A 185 6.17 5.65 -17.33
N ARG A 186 6.41 4.88 -16.26
CA ARG A 186 7.66 4.95 -15.48
C ARG A 186 8.11 3.56 -15.02
N GLY A 187 9.41 3.28 -15.15
CA GLY A 187 9.99 2.01 -14.71
C GLY A 187 9.31 0.80 -15.37
N PRO A 188 8.88 -0.22 -14.60
CA PRO A 188 8.27 -1.44 -15.16
C PRO A 188 6.90 -1.22 -15.80
N THR A 189 6.25 -0.08 -15.58
CA THR A 189 4.97 0.28 -16.22
C THR A 189 5.14 1.18 -17.44
N SER A 190 6.37 1.36 -17.94
CA SER A 190 6.62 2.10 -19.17
C SER A 190 6.07 1.38 -20.41
N THR A 191 5.50 2.15 -21.35
CA THR A 191 4.85 1.64 -22.56
C THR A 191 5.09 2.57 -23.75
N LEU A 192 5.21 1.98 -24.95
CA LEU A 192 5.09 2.70 -26.22
C LEU A 192 3.62 2.58 -26.68
N ARG A 193 2.93 3.70 -26.82
CA ARG A 193 1.54 3.74 -27.27
C ARG A 193 1.44 4.44 -28.62
N ILE A 194 0.58 3.91 -29.48
CA ILE A 194 0.28 4.49 -30.80
C ILE A 194 -1.14 5.04 -30.73
N LEU A 195 -1.29 6.35 -30.91
CA LEU A 195 -2.59 7.01 -30.96
C LEU A 195 -2.95 7.23 -32.42
N ARG A 196 -4.10 6.67 -32.81
CA ARG A 196 -4.71 6.86 -34.11
C ARG A 196 -5.93 7.75 -33.95
N HIS A 197 -6.14 8.65 -34.89
CA HIS A 197 -7.38 9.40 -34.95
C HIS A 197 -8.50 8.46 -35.39
N GLY A 198 -9.51 8.27 -34.53
CA GLY A 198 -10.66 7.42 -34.85
C GLY A 198 -11.50 7.08 -33.63
N ALA A 199 -12.55 6.31 -33.87
CA ALA A 199 -13.35 5.71 -32.81
C ALA A 199 -12.72 4.39 -32.36
N ALA A 200 -12.72 4.14 -31.05
CA ALA A 200 -12.29 2.85 -30.51
C ALA A 200 -13.23 1.74 -30.98
N VAL A 201 -12.66 0.66 -31.52
CA VAL A 201 -13.40 -0.54 -31.93
C VAL A 201 -12.95 -1.68 -31.05
N THR A 202 -13.90 -2.39 -30.43
CA THR A 202 -13.63 -3.59 -29.63
C THR A 202 -13.85 -4.83 -30.49
N GLU A 203 -12.78 -5.55 -30.75
CA GLU A 203 -12.83 -6.82 -31.47
C GLU A 203 -13.38 -7.93 -30.57
N LEU A 204 -14.46 -8.58 -30.99
CA LEU A 204 -15.16 -9.59 -30.18
C LEU A 204 -14.74 -11.04 -30.52
N ALA A 205 -14.29 -11.27 -31.75
CA ALA A 205 -13.84 -12.57 -32.21
C ALA A 205 -12.95 -12.42 -33.45
N VAL A 206 -11.91 -13.25 -33.53
CA VAL A 206 -11.05 -13.38 -34.71
C VAL A 206 -11.04 -14.85 -35.10
N SER A 207 -11.33 -15.14 -36.36
CA SER A 207 -11.14 -16.46 -36.94
C SER A 207 -10.31 -16.28 -38.19
N ASP A 208 -9.15 -16.91 -38.23
CA ASP A 208 -8.34 -16.92 -39.43
C ASP A 208 -9.08 -17.71 -40.53
N LEU A 209 -9.05 -17.18 -41.75
CA LEU A 209 -9.52 -17.89 -42.93
C LEU A 209 -8.35 -18.74 -43.49
N PRO A 210 -8.63 -19.96 -43.99
CA PRO A 210 -7.61 -20.86 -44.53
C PRO A 210 -6.94 -20.33 -45.81
#